data_AF-A0AAD1M304-F1
#
_entry.id   AF-A0AAD1M304-F1
#
_cell.length_a   1.000
_cell.length_b   1.000
_cell.length_c   1.000
_cell.angle_alpha   90.00
_cell.angle_beta   90.00
_cell.angle_gamma   90.00
#
_symmetry.space_group_name_H-M   'P 1'
#
loop_
_entity.id
_entity.type
_entity.pdbx_description
1 polymer ?
#
loop_
_entity_poly.entity_id
_entity_poly.type
_entity_poly.pdbx_seq_one_letter_code
_entity_poly.pdbx_strand_id
1 'polypeptide(L)'
;MTGTARWWRPGGGQPGDDGFSGVAPAARLLSLRAASGKFMPKMAGGDPMLAQASADVAALARAIVHAADRGARVINVSTVTCLPADRGIDQAELGAAIRYAAVDKDAVIVAAAGNTGTTGSFGGGTACESNPLTDLSRPDDPRNWSGVTSVSIPSWWQPYVLSVASLTPEAQPSKFTMAGPWVGIAAPGENIVSVSNRDDGGLANALPNEKQQLIPLNGTSYAAGYVAGVAALVRSKYPQLTAAQVVQRITATAHNAARAPSNVVGAGTVDPVAALTWELPSASDSHAPAVKQLAAPPEPAPKDPTPRIVAFTGTAVLALAVVVVAAIAAHRRKESTP
;
A
#
# COMPACT_ATOMS: atom_id res chain seq x y z
N MET A 1 -15.71 -4.09 6.95
CA MET A 1 -16.84 -3.48 7.69
C MET A 1 -17.55 -2.50 6.81
N THR A 2 -18.84 -2.69 6.57
CA THR A 2 -19.65 -1.72 5.84
C THR A 2 -20.83 -1.36 6.71
N GLY A 3 -20.60 -0.38 7.58
CA GLY A 3 -21.68 0.27 8.31
C GLY A 3 -22.53 1.05 7.32
N THR A 4 -23.76 0.61 7.13
CA THR A 4 -24.87 1.49 6.75
C THR A 4 -25.01 2.52 7.86
N ALA A 5 -24.20 3.57 7.82
CA ALA A 5 -24.46 4.76 8.58
C ALA A 5 -25.70 5.40 7.97
N ARG A 6 -26.83 5.21 8.65
CA ARG A 6 -28.05 5.97 8.43
C ARG A 6 -27.66 7.44 8.38
N TRP A 7 -28.00 8.10 7.28
CA TRP A 7 -27.68 9.51 7.01
C TRP A 7 -27.98 10.39 8.22
N TRP A 8 -27.00 11.24 8.55
CA TRP A 8 -27.06 12.26 9.60
C TRP A 8 -27.32 11.78 11.04
N ARG A 9 -26.33 11.14 11.65
CA ARG A 9 -26.08 11.36 13.09
C ARG A 9 -24.73 12.04 13.28
N PRO A 10 -24.69 13.26 13.87
CA PRO A 10 -23.48 13.71 14.55
C PRO A 10 -23.17 12.70 15.66
N GLY A 11 -21.89 12.40 15.92
CA GLY A 11 -21.53 11.84 17.22
C GLY A 11 -21.10 10.37 17.30
N GLY A 12 -20.92 9.63 16.20
CA GLY A 12 -20.33 8.28 16.24
C GLY A 12 -18.87 8.21 16.74
N GLY A 13 -18.31 9.33 17.17
CA GLY A 13 -17.03 9.40 17.87
C GLY A 13 -16.94 10.63 18.75
N GLN A 14 -18.06 11.25 19.14
CA GLN A 14 -18.03 12.32 20.14
C GLN A 14 -17.77 11.72 21.53
N PRO A 15 -17.00 12.40 22.39
CA PRO A 15 -16.80 11.95 23.76
C PRO A 15 -18.16 11.81 24.47
N GLY A 16 -18.39 10.65 25.07
CA GLY A 16 -19.55 10.36 25.92
C GLY A 16 -19.16 10.18 27.38
N ASP A 17 -19.98 9.44 28.14
CA ASP A 17 -19.72 9.08 29.54
C ASP A 17 -18.72 7.92 29.69
N ASP A 18 -18.12 7.47 28.57
CA ASP A 18 -17.11 6.42 28.52
C ASP A 18 -15.73 6.97 28.08
N GLY A 19 -14.72 6.11 28.04
CA GLY A 19 -13.36 6.49 27.66
C GLY A 19 -13.12 6.59 26.15
N PHE A 20 -14.15 6.46 25.31
CA PHE A 20 -14.01 6.43 23.86
C PHE A 20 -14.22 7.81 23.22
N SER A 21 -13.33 8.15 22.28
CA SER A 21 -13.53 9.27 21.35
C SER A 21 -12.90 8.92 20.02
N GLY A 22 -13.54 9.34 18.93
CA GLY A 22 -12.89 9.38 17.64
C GLY A 22 -11.75 10.39 17.65
N VAL A 23 -10.79 10.24 16.72
CA VAL A 23 -9.63 11.14 16.60
C VAL A 23 -10.07 12.58 16.25
N ALA A 24 -11.06 12.73 15.37
CA ALA A 24 -11.60 14.02 14.94
C ALA A 24 -13.11 14.09 15.22
N PRO A 25 -13.53 14.26 16.49
CA PRO A 25 -14.94 14.13 16.90
C PRO A 25 -15.86 15.22 16.32
N ALA A 26 -15.29 16.36 15.92
CA ALA A 26 -16.01 17.46 15.29
C ALA A 26 -16.10 17.34 13.75
N ALA A 27 -15.46 16.32 13.15
CA ALA A 27 -15.51 16.12 11.71
C ALA A 27 -16.90 15.62 11.27
N ARG A 28 -17.30 16.01 10.05
CA ARG A 28 -18.50 15.48 9.40
C ARG A 28 -18.16 14.24 8.60
N LEU A 29 -18.97 13.19 8.72
CA LEU A 29 -18.77 11.92 8.01
C LEU A 29 -19.74 11.79 6.83
N LEU A 30 -19.20 11.38 5.68
CA LEU A 30 -19.95 10.92 4.52
C LEU A 30 -19.66 9.42 4.35
N SER A 31 -20.69 8.58 4.47
CA SER A 31 -20.53 7.12 4.32
C SER A 31 -20.87 6.69 2.90
N LEU A 32 -19.94 5.98 2.25
CA LEU A 32 -20.10 5.39 0.93
C LEU A 32 -19.77 3.90 1.01
N ARG A 33 -20.73 3.05 0.66
CA ARG A 33 -20.55 1.60 0.65
C ARG A 33 -20.04 1.15 -0.72
N ALA A 34 -18.74 0.84 -0.82
CA ALA A 34 -18.10 0.41 -2.06
C ALA A 34 -17.97 -1.11 -2.24
N ALA A 35 -17.81 -1.87 -1.14
CA ALA A 35 -17.69 -3.34 -1.16
C ALA A 35 -18.55 -3.97 -0.06
N SER A 36 -18.77 -5.29 -0.09
CA SER A 36 -19.39 -6.01 1.03
C SER A 36 -19.11 -7.50 0.97
N GLY A 37 -18.60 -8.09 2.05
CA GLY A 37 -18.46 -9.55 2.18
C GLY A 37 -19.79 -10.32 2.28
N LYS A 38 -20.95 -9.63 2.19
CA LYS A 38 -22.29 -10.23 2.17
C LYS A 38 -22.96 -10.18 0.80
N PHE A 39 -22.39 -9.46 -0.16
CA PHE A 39 -22.95 -9.28 -1.49
C PHE A 39 -21.86 -9.54 -2.53
N MET A 40 -22.16 -10.35 -3.52
CA MET A 40 -21.27 -10.62 -4.65
C MET A 40 -21.99 -10.33 -5.96
N PRO A 41 -21.28 -9.89 -7.02
CA PRO A 41 -21.83 -9.74 -8.35
C PRO A 41 -22.44 -11.06 -8.83
N LYS A 42 -23.58 -10.97 -9.50
CA LYS A 42 -24.14 -12.12 -10.23
C LYS A 42 -23.27 -12.34 -11.48
N MET A 43 -22.47 -13.40 -11.49
CA MET A 43 -21.51 -13.65 -12.57
C MET A 43 -22.16 -14.33 -13.78
N ALA A 44 -21.71 -13.97 -14.98
CA ALA A 44 -22.15 -14.55 -16.26
C ALA A 44 -21.14 -15.55 -16.86
N GLY A 45 -20.03 -15.85 -16.15
CA GLY A 45 -18.91 -16.68 -16.59
C GLY A 45 -17.55 -16.03 -16.28
N GLY A 46 -16.45 -16.76 -16.47
CA GLY A 46 -15.07 -16.27 -16.23
C GLY A 46 -14.52 -16.59 -14.84
N ASP A 47 -13.31 -16.09 -14.54
CA ASP A 47 -12.65 -16.22 -13.23
C ASP A 47 -13.40 -15.36 -12.19
N PRO A 48 -14.03 -15.97 -11.18
CA PRO A 48 -14.77 -15.25 -10.16
C PRO A 48 -13.97 -14.22 -9.39
N MET A 49 -12.69 -14.50 -9.15
CA MET A 49 -11.81 -13.63 -8.37
C MET A 49 -11.53 -12.33 -9.12
N LEU A 50 -11.19 -12.43 -10.41
CA LEU A 50 -10.92 -11.28 -11.26
C LEU A 50 -12.19 -10.47 -11.56
N ALA A 51 -13.33 -11.13 -11.73
CA ALA A 51 -14.61 -10.46 -11.92
C ALA A 51 -15.01 -9.63 -10.68
N GLN A 52 -14.87 -10.20 -9.48
CA GLN A 52 -15.08 -9.49 -8.22
C GLN A 52 -14.13 -8.30 -8.08
N ALA A 53 -12.83 -8.53 -8.30
CA ALA A 53 -11.81 -7.48 -8.20
C ALA A 53 -12.10 -6.30 -9.16
N SER A 54 -12.51 -6.60 -10.39
CA SER A 54 -12.91 -5.58 -11.38
C SER A 54 -14.12 -4.78 -10.95
N ALA A 55 -15.15 -5.45 -10.40
CA ALA A 55 -16.33 -4.79 -9.89
C ALA A 55 -16.00 -3.88 -8.69
N ASP A 56 -15.18 -4.34 -7.76
CA ASP A 56 -14.76 -3.59 -6.58
C ASP A 56 -13.92 -2.37 -6.94
N VAL A 57 -12.94 -2.54 -7.86
CA VAL A 57 -12.10 -1.45 -8.35
C VAL A 57 -12.93 -0.38 -9.07
N ALA A 58 -13.86 -0.78 -9.93
CA ALA A 58 -14.75 0.15 -10.62
C ALA A 58 -15.71 0.86 -9.65
N ALA A 59 -16.24 0.14 -8.65
CA ALA A 59 -17.09 0.73 -7.62
C ALA A 59 -16.30 1.74 -6.76
N LEU A 60 -15.06 1.41 -6.40
CA LEU A 60 -14.16 2.29 -5.66
C LEU A 60 -13.86 3.57 -6.45
N ALA A 61 -13.53 3.46 -7.74
CA ALA A 61 -13.28 4.63 -8.60
C ALA A 61 -14.45 5.62 -8.57
N ARG A 62 -15.67 5.13 -8.79
CA ARG A 62 -16.89 5.96 -8.71
C ARG A 62 -17.12 6.54 -7.31
N ALA A 63 -16.87 5.77 -6.26
CA ALA A 63 -17.02 6.23 -4.88
C ALA A 63 -16.03 7.36 -4.54
N ILE A 64 -14.79 7.28 -5.02
CA ILE A 64 -13.76 8.32 -4.82
C ILE A 64 -14.17 9.61 -5.51
N VAL A 65 -14.57 9.55 -6.79
CA VAL A 65 -15.06 10.74 -7.53
C VAL A 65 -16.25 11.35 -6.79
N HIS A 66 -17.22 10.52 -6.40
CA HIS A 66 -18.42 10.98 -5.70
C HIS A 66 -18.12 11.63 -4.34
N ALA A 67 -17.16 11.10 -3.58
CA ALA A 67 -16.71 11.71 -2.33
C ALA A 67 -16.07 13.08 -2.57
N ALA A 68 -15.21 13.17 -3.59
CA ALA A 68 -14.52 14.40 -3.94
C ALA A 68 -15.50 15.49 -4.44
N ASP A 69 -16.49 15.12 -5.24
CA ASP A 69 -17.56 16.03 -5.71
C ASP A 69 -18.46 16.52 -4.58
N ARG A 70 -18.61 15.72 -3.52
CA ARG A 70 -19.31 16.10 -2.28
C ARG A 70 -18.45 16.97 -1.35
N GLY A 71 -17.24 17.34 -1.76
CA GLY A 71 -16.34 18.21 -1.00
C GLY A 71 -15.61 17.51 0.15
N ALA A 72 -15.44 16.18 0.09
CA ALA A 72 -14.67 15.46 1.09
C ALA A 72 -13.21 15.96 1.09
N ARG A 73 -12.77 16.52 2.22
CA ARG A 73 -11.38 16.99 2.41
C ARG A 73 -10.41 15.85 2.75
N VAL A 74 -10.93 14.74 3.26
CA VAL A 74 -10.21 13.50 3.56
C VAL A 74 -11.10 12.32 3.13
N ILE A 75 -10.54 11.38 2.39
CA ILE A 75 -11.20 10.17 1.90
C ILE A 75 -10.48 8.97 2.50
N ASN A 76 -11.15 8.26 3.41
CA ASN A 76 -10.65 7.02 4.00
C ASN A 76 -11.14 5.80 3.20
N VAL A 77 -10.21 5.00 2.69
CA VAL A 77 -10.49 3.77 1.95
C VAL A 77 -10.06 2.56 2.77
N SER A 78 -11.02 1.96 3.47
CA SER A 78 -10.81 0.78 4.31
C SER A 78 -10.95 -0.55 3.56
N THR A 79 -11.37 -0.52 2.29
CA THR A 79 -11.49 -1.69 1.42
C THR A 79 -10.17 -1.92 0.69
N VAL A 80 -9.73 -3.17 0.62
CA VAL A 80 -8.49 -3.55 -0.08
C VAL A 80 -8.81 -4.69 -1.04
N THR A 81 -8.38 -4.53 -2.29
CA THR A 81 -8.39 -5.58 -3.30
C THR A 81 -6.93 -5.93 -3.61
N CYS A 82 -6.60 -7.21 -3.50
CA CYS A 82 -5.24 -7.71 -3.72
C CYS A 82 -5.19 -8.60 -4.97
N LEU A 83 -4.28 -8.30 -5.87
CA LEU A 83 -4.10 -9.07 -7.10
C LEU A 83 -2.66 -9.55 -7.23
N PRO A 84 -2.42 -10.77 -7.73
CA PRO A 84 -1.09 -11.18 -8.15
C PRO A 84 -0.53 -10.18 -9.18
N ALA A 85 0.77 -9.87 -9.08
CA ALA A 85 1.42 -8.90 -9.96
C ALA A 85 1.39 -9.33 -11.45
N ASP A 86 1.31 -10.64 -11.71
CA ASP A 86 1.22 -11.23 -13.05
C ASP A 86 -0.22 -11.27 -13.61
N ARG A 87 -1.23 -10.98 -12.79
CA ARG A 87 -2.66 -11.04 -13.13
C ARG A 87 -3.39 -9.76 -12.75
N GLY A 88 -2.93 -8.66 -13.32
CA GLY A 88 -3.55 -7.34 -13.17
C GLY A 88 -4.88 -7.22 -13.93
N ILE A 89 -5.70 -6.29 -13.47
CA ILE A 89 -6.87 -5.79 -14.19
C ILE A 89 -6.63 -4.35 -14.64
N ASP A 90 -7.43 -3.85 -15.59
CA ASP A 90 -7.38 -2.43 -15.94
C ASP A 90 -7.82 -1.56 -14.74
N GLN A 91 -6.98 -0.58 -14.41
CA GLN A 91 -7.17 0.35 -13.31
C GLN A 91 -7.11 1.81 -13.76
N ALA A 92 -7.16 2.08 -15.08
CA ALA A 92 -7.06 3.43 -15.62
C ALA A 92 -8.12 4.37 -15.02
N GLU A 93 -9.38 3.91 -14.92
CA GLU A 93 -10.46 4.67 -14.28
C GLU A 93 -10.20 4.96 -12.80
N LEU A 94 -9.66 3.98 -12.06
CA LEU A 94 -9.31 4.16 -10.65
C LEU A 94 -8.16 5.16 -10.49
N GLY A 95 -7.12 5.05 -11.30
CA GLY A 95 -6.00 5.99 -11.31
C GLY A 95 -6.45 7.42 -11.63
N ALA A 96 -7.34 7.58 -12.61
CA ALA A 96 -7.94 8.87 -12.94
C ALA A 96 -8.79 9.43 -11.79
N ALA A 97 -9.62 8.60 -11.15
CA ALA A 97 -10.42 8.99 -9.99
C ALA A 97 -9.56 9.43 -8.79
N ILE A 98 -8.50 8.68 -8.50
CA ILE A 98 -7.54 8.98 -7.44
C ILE A 98 -6.82 10.31 -7.71
N ARG A 99 -6.30 10.50 -8.93
CA ARG A 99 -5.66 11.75 -9.32
C ARG A 99 -6.63 12.93 -9.23
N TYR A 100 -7.85 12.78 -9.76
CA TYR A 100 -8.89 13.81 -9.70
C TYR A 100 -9.18 14.24 -8.26
N ALA A 101 -9.37 13.28 -7.36
CA ALA A 101 -9.63 13.56 -5.96
C ALA A 101 -8.41 14.22 -5.28
N ALA A 102 -7.20 13.68 -5.48
CA ALA A 102 -6.00 14.13 -4.78
C ALA A 102 -5.46 15.49 -5.30
N VAL A 103 -5.52 15.71 -6.61
CA VAL A 103 -4.90 16.87 -7.28
C VAL A 103 -5.95 17.93 -7.58
N ASP A 104 -7.04 17.57 -8.26
CA ASP A 104 -8.00 18.57 -8.77
C ASP A 104 -8.99 19.01 -7.68
N LYS A 105 -9.32 18.11 -6.74
CA LYS A 105 -10.21 18.38 -5.60
C LYS A 105 -9.48 18.56 -4.27
N ASP A 106 -8.15 18.42 -4.28
CA ASP A 106 -7.30 18.62 -3.11
C ASP A 106 -7.75 17.78 -1.88
N ALA A 107 -8.16 16.54 -2.10
CA ALA A 107 -8.58 15.61 -1.06
C ALA A 107 -7.42 14.70 -0.63
N VAL A 108 -7.21 14.56 0.68
CA VAL A 108 -6.23 13.58 1.19
C VAL A 108 -6.84 12.19 1.12
N ILE A 109 -6.22 11.27 0.39
CA ILE A 109 -6.68 9.87 0.29
C ILE A 109 -5.82 9.02 1.21
N VAL A 110 -6.46 8.35 2.17
CA VAL A 110 -5.81 7.44 3.13
C VAL A 110 -6.36 6.04 2.89
N ALA A 111 -5.49 5.05 2.66
CA ALA A 111 -5.91 3.68 2.37
C ALA A 111 -5.27 2.67 3.30
N ALA A 112 -5.99 1.59 3.57
CA ALA A 112 -5.47 0.45 4.31
C ALA A 112 -4.43 -0.32 3.47
N ALA A 113 -3.28 -0.68 4.06
CA ALA A 113 -2.23 -1.40 3.35
C ALA A 113 -2.67 -2.80 2.88
N GLY A 114 -3.59 -3.44 3.59
CA GLY A 114 -4.03 -4.83 3.37
C GLY A 114 -3.69 -5.73 4.55
N ASN A 115 -4.46 -6.81 4.70
CA ASN A 115 -4.22 -7.81 5.75
C ASN A 115 -3.89 -9.15 5.10
N THR A 116 -2.82 -9.79 5.53
CA THR A 116 -2.43 -11.11 5.08
C THR A 116 -3.15 -12.23 5.84
N GLY A 117 -3.24 -13.40 5.22
CA GLY A 117 -3.89 -14.57 5.79
C GLY A 117 -5.38 -14.38 6.09
N THR A 118 -5.89 -15.13 7.07
CA THR A 118 -7.34 -15.21 7.40
C THR A 118 -7.92 -13.91 7.95
N THR A 119 -7.08 -12.98 8.40
CA THR A 119 -7.52 -11.63 8.82
C THR A 119 -7.87 -10.70 7.65
N GLY A 120 -7.47 -11.04 6.41
CA GLY A 120 -7.87 -10.34 5.18
C GLY A 120 -9.28 -10.68 4.70
N SER A 121 -9.87 -11.78 5.17
CA SER A 121 -11.14 -12.30 4.64
C SER A 121 -12.41 -11.66 5.22
N PHE A 122 -12.33 -10.79 6.23
CA PHE A 122 -13.53 -10.19 6.85
C PHE A 122 -14.31 -9.23 5.92
N GLY A 123 -13.72 -8.85 4.78
CA GLY A 123 -14.27 -7.88 3.84
C GLY A 123 -14.79 -8.43 2.51
N GLY A 124 -14.63 -9.73 2.23
CA GLY A 124 -14.85 -10.28 0.88
C GLY A 124 -13.76 -9.92 -0.13
N GLY A 125 -12.62 -9.41 0.33
CA GLY A 125 -11.42 -9.19 -0.49
C GLY A 125 -10.61 -10.48 -0.65
N THR A 126 -9.89 -10.56 -1.76
CA THR A 126 -8.83 -11.55 -2.03
C THR A 126 -7.80 -11.58 -0.89
N ALA A 127 -7.32 -12.78 -0.52
CA ALA A 127 -6.25 -12.92 0.47
C ALA A 127 -4.99 -12.20 -0.02
N CYS A 128 -4.57 -11.16 0.70
CA CYS A 128 -3.34 -10.45 0.40
C CYS A 128 -2.13 -11.26 0.86
N GLU A 129 -1.03 -11.17 0.14
CA GLU A 129 0.27 -11.70 0.56
C GLU A 129 1.26 -10.57 0.81
N SER A 130 2.13 -10.73 1.81
CA SER A 130 3.18 -9.74 2.07
C SER A 130 4.27 -9.85 1.01
N ASN A 131 4.71 -8.69 0.49
CA ASN A 131 5.78 -8.64 -0.50
C ASN A 131 7.16 -8.76 0.17
N PRO A 132 8.19 -9.23 -0.56
CA PRO A 132 9.57 -9.21 -0.10
C PRO A 132 10.04 -7.78 0.25
N LEU A 133 10.75 -7.62 1.36
CA LEU A 133 11.03 -6.30 1.94
C LEU A 133 12.04 -5.47 1.13
N THR A 134 13.22 -6.00 0.89
CA THR A 134 14.30 -5.27 0.21
C THR A 134 15.17 -6.26 -0.53
N ASP A 135 15.57 -5.90 -1.75
CA ASP A 135 16.59 -6.61 -2.51
C ASP A 135 17.89 -5.79 -2.48
N LEU A 136 18.84 -6.22 -1.64
CA LEU A 136 20.14 -5.53 -1.49
C LEU A 136 21.00 -5.60 -2.77
N SER A 137 20.64 -6.46 -3.74
CA SER A 137 21.31 -6.52 -5.03
C SER A 137 20.85 -5.42 -6.01
N ARG A 138 19.78 -4.69 -5.69
CA ARG A 138 19.19 -3.61 -6.51
C ARG A 138 19.11 -2.28 -5.74
N PRO A 139 20.23 -1.58 -5.55
CA PRO A 139 20.25 -0.32 -4.81
C PRO A 139 19.40 0.80 -5.45
N ASP A 140 19.19 0.75 -6.77
CA ASP A 140 18.34 1.71 -7.51
C ASP A 140 16.83 1.47 -7.29
N ASP A 141 16.44 0.33 -6.70
CA ASP A 141 15.07 0.00 -6.29
C ASP A 141 15.03 -0.23 -4.77
N PRO A 142 15.27 0.81 -3.95
CA PRO A 142 15.48 0.66 -2.50
C PRO A 142 14.24 0.14 -1.76
N ARG A 143 13.07 0.22 -2.40
CA ARG A 143 11.79 -0.26 -1.87
C ARG A 143 11.35 -1.57 -2.51
N ASN A 144 12.13 -2.14 -3.42
CA ASN A 144 11.88 -3.43 -4.06
C ASN A 144 10.52 -3.49 -4.80
N TRP A 145 10.21 -2.45 -5.59
CA TRP A 145 9.04 -2.45 -6.49
C TRP A 145 9.07 -3.61 -7.48
N SER A 146 10.26 -3.95 -7.97
CA SER A 146 10.44 -5.05 -8.92
C SER A 146 10.23 -6.45 -8.30
N GLY A 147 10.25 -6.55 -6.97
CA GLY A 147 9.98 -7.79 -6.23
C GLY A 147 8.53 -7.97 -5.77
N VAL A 148 7.61 -7.08 -6.17
CA VAL A 148 6.19 -7.16 -5.79
C VAL A 148 5.55 -8.40 -6.43
N THR A 149 4.90 -9.21 -5.60
CA THR A 149 4.12 -10.41 -6.02
C THR A 149 2.62 -10.22 -5.81
N SER A 150 2.22 -9.41 -4.83
CA SER A 150 0.82 -9.11 -4.51
C SER A 150 0.62 -7.60 -4.47
N VAL A 151 -0.16 -7.07 -5.41
CA VAL A 151 -0.50 -5.65 -5.54
C VAL A 151 -1.68 -5.31 -4.63
N SER A 152 -1.54 -4.29 -3.79
CA SER A 152 -2.62 -3.78 -2.92
C SER A 152 -3.30 -2.55 -3.54
N ILE A 153 -4.60 -2.64 -3.79
CA ILE A 153 -5.38 -1.60 -4.45
C ILE A 153 -6.37 -1.00 -3.42
N PRO A 154 -6.40 0.34 -3.24
CA PRO A 154 -5.71 1.38 -4.02
C PRO A 154 -4.31 1.76 -3.52
N SER A 155 -3.78 1.09 -2.48
CA SER A 155 -2.56 1.50 -1.79
C SER A 155 -1.33 1.71 -2.69
N TRP A 156 -1.19 0.94 -3.78
CA TRP A 156 -0.07 1.09 -4.71
C TRP A 156 -0.07 2.39 -5.55
N TRP A 157 -1.17 3.15 -5.59
CA TRP A 157 -1.31 4.39 -6.36
C TRP A 157 -0.58 5.59 -5.74
N GLN A 158 0.75 5.50 -5.71
CA GLN A 158 1.65 6.52 -5.18
C GLN A 158 1.89 7.66 -6.20
N PRO A 159 2.11 8.92 -5.75
CA PRO A 159 2.12 9.39 -4.36
C PRO A 159 0.72 9.87 -3.87
N TYR A 160 -0.35 9.58 -4.61
CA TYR A 160 -1.68 10.15 -4.36
C TYR A 160 -2.39 9.55 -3.14
N VAL A 161 -2.02 8.33 -2.74
CA VAL A 161 -2.65 7.57 -1.65
C VAL A 161 -1.65 7.35 -0.51
N LEU A 162 -1.99 7.80 0.70
CA LEU A 162 -1.25 7.47 1.91
C LEU A 162 -1.67 6.08 2.40
N SER A 163 -0.86 5.05 2.09
CA SER A 163 -1.07 3.67 2.53
C SER A 163 -0.66 3.48 3.99
N VAL A 164 -1.54 2.88 4.79
CA VAL A 164 -1.41 2.76 6.25
C VAL A 164 -1.30 1.31 6.71
N ALA A 165 -0.19 0.99 7.36
CA ALA A 165 0.07 -0.28 8.02
C ALA A 165 -0.51 -0.35 9.43
N SER A 166 -0.66 -1.56 9.95
CA SER A 166 -1.21 -1.85 11.27
C SER A 166 -0.11 -2.11 12.30
N LEU A 167 -0.33 -1.63 13.51
CA LEU A 167 0.51 -1.87 14.69
C LEU A 167 -0.27 -2.56 15.81
N THR A 168 0.44 -3.36 16.60
CA THR A 168 0.00 -3.89 17.90
C THR A 168 -0.05 -2.78 18.96
N PRO A 169 -0.70 -3.00 20.12
CA PRO A 169 -0.67 -2.06 21.24
C PRO A 169 0.75 -1.72 21.74
N GLU A 170 1.71 -2.62 21.56
CA GLU A 170 3.13 -2.45 21.90
C GLU A 170 3.93 -1.73 20.80
N ALA A 171 3.24 -1.09 19.85
CA ALA A 171 3.81 -0.37 18.71
C ALA A 171 4.70 -1.24 17.80
N GLN A 172 4.48 -2.55 17.77
CA GLN A 172 5.13 -3.46 16.82
C GLN A 172 4.28 -3.62 15.56
N PRO A 173 4.87 -3.90 14.38
CA PRO A 173 4.10 -4.23 13.19
C PRO A 173 3.19 -5.44 13.43
N SER A 174 1.90 -5.29 13.11
CA SER A 174 0.95 -6.39 13.18
C SER A 174 1.38 -7.52 12.27
N LYS A 175 1.27 -8.78 12.72
CA LYS A 175 1.68 -9.95 11.93
C LYS A 175 0.96 -10.04 10.58
N PHE A 176 -0.27 -9.55 10.53
CA PHE A 176 -1.07 -9.52 9.31
C PHE A 176 -0.84 -8.30 8.42
N THR A 177 -0.07 -7.29 8.84
CA THR A 177 0.07 -6.08 8.01
C THR A 177 0.77 -6.43 6.70
N MET A 178 0.15 -6.08 5.57
CA MET A 178 0.71 -6.39 4.27
C MET A 178 1.91 -5.49 3.98
N ALA A 179 3.08 -6.12 3.79
CA ALA A 179 4.27 -5.39 3.39
C ALA A 179 4.21 -5.02 1.90
N GLY A 180 4.65 -3.81 1.56
CA GLY A 180 4.74 -3.33 0.19
C GLY A 180 5.52 -2.02 0.06
N PRO A 181 6.06 -1.74 -1.14
CA PRO A 181 6.84 -0.52 -1.39
C PRO A 181 6.02 0.77 -1.24
N TRP A 182 4.70 0.68 -1.35
CA TRP A 182 3.76 1.78 -1.21
C TRP A 182 3.41 2.16 0.23
N VAL A 183 3.76 1.35 1.23
CA VAL A 183 3.44 1.65 2.63
C VAL A 183 4.13 2.95 3.05
N GLY A 184 3.31 3.93 3.49
CA GLY A 184 3.75 5.29 3.79
C GLY A 184 3.79 5.61 5.28
N ILE A 185 2.91 5.02 6.09
CA ILE A 185 2.84 5.25 7.54
C ILE A 185 2.18 4.06 8.26
N ALA A 186 2.24 4.02 9.59
CA ALA A 186 1.58 3.02 10.42
C ALA A 186 0.76 3.64 11.57
N ALA A 187 -0.27 2.95 12.01
CA ALA A 187 -1.11 3.34 13.15
C ALA A 187 -1.67 2.11 13.88
N PRO A 188 -2.24 2.25 15.10
CA PRO A 188 -2.85 1.15 15.82
C PRO A 188 -3.95 0.46 14.99
N GLY A 189 -3.89 -0.87 14.90
CA GLY A 189 -4.86 -1.67 14.14
C GLY A 189 -5.20 -3.01 14.78
N GLU A 190 -4.81 -3.23 16.03
CA GLU A 190 -5.17 -4.41 16.83
C GLU A 190 -5.87 -4.04 18.12
N ASN A 191 -6.77 -4.93 18.57
CA ASN A 191 -7.56 -4.78 19.79
C ASN A 191 -8.35 -3.46 19.82
N ILE A 192 -8.96 -3.12 18.69
CA ILE A 192 -9.66 -1.86 18.51
C ILE A 192 -10.99 -1.86 19.27
N VAL A 193 -11.30 -0.72 19.87
CA VAL A 193 -12.65 -0.36 20.34
C VAL A 193 -13.21 0.67 19.37
N SER A 194 -14.46 0.51 18.95
CA SER A 194 -15.14 1.43 18.04
C SER A 194 -16.63 1.44 18.31
N VAL A 195 -17.36 2.35 17.68
CA VAL A 195 -18.83 2.34 17.70
C VAL A 195 -19.39 1.16 16.91
N SER A 196 -20.41 0.54 17.49
CA SER A 196 -21.19 -0.57 16.95
C SER A 196 -22.26 -0.06 15.98
N ASN A 197 -22.66 -0.92 15.05
CA ASN A 197 -23.81 -0.69 14.17
C ASN A 197 -25.13 -1.24 14.75
N ARG A 198 -25.16 -1.63 16.03
CA ARG A 198 -26.37 -1.98 16.76
C ARG A 198 -27.28 -0.75 16.91
N ASP A 199 -28.57 -0.99 17.15
CA ASP A 199 -29.57 0.08 17.26
C ASP A 199 -29.30 1.05 18.42
N ASP A 200 -28.61 0.57 19.47
CA ASP A 200 -28.18 1.39 20.62
C ASP A 200 -26.99 2.31 20.33
N GLY A 201 -26.26 2.08 19.21
CA GLY A 201 -25.06 2.82 18.87
C GLY A 201 -23.93 2.72 19.91
N GLY A 202 -23.94 1.67 20.74
CA GLY A 202 -22.94 1.48 21.80
C GLY A 202 -21.56 1.11 21.28
N LEU A 203 -20.61 0.86 22.18
CA LEU A 203 -19.25 0.43 21.83
C LEU A 203 -19.19 -1.06 21.47
N ALA A 204 -18.24 -1.40 20.61
CA ALA A 204 -17.88 -2.76 20.24
C ALA A 204 -16.36 -2.91 20.13
N ASN A 205 -15.87 -4.07 20.58
CA ASN A 205 -14.46 -4.45 20.53
C ASN A 205 -14.24 -5.87 19.96
N ALA A 206 -15.29 -6.49 19.42
CA ALA A 206 -15.20 -7.81 18.81
C ALA A 206 -16.23 -8.00 17.67
N LEU A 207 -15.92 -8.93 16.76
CA LEU A 207 -16.83 -9.43 15.73
C LEU A 207 -16.89 -10.96 15.76
N PRO A 208 -18.02 -11.57 15.37
CA PRO A 208 -18.09 -13.01 15.21
C PRO A 208 -17.27 -13.45 13.98
N ASN A 209 -16.45 -14.49 14.15
CA ASN A 209 -15.82 -15.21 13.05
C ASN A 209 -16.81 -16.20 12.39
N GLU A 210 -16.35 -16.98 11.41
CA GLU A 210 -17.18 -18.00 10.72
C GLU A 210 -17.81 -19.03 11.66
N LYS A 211 -17.13 -19.32 12.78
CA LYS A 211 -17.58 -20.25 13.83
C LYS A 211 -18.42 -19.55 14.92
N GLN A 212 -18.87 -18.31 14.69
CA GLN A 212 -19.60 -17.47 15.64
C GLN A 212 -18.83 -17.15 16.94
N GLN A 213 -17.51 -17.33 16.95
CA GLN A 213 -16.67 -16.97 18.08
C GLN A 213 -16.29 -15.49 17.97
N LEU A 214 -16.39 -14.77 19.09
CA LEU A 214 -15.98 -13.37 19.15
C LEU A 214 -14.45 -13.27 19.06
N ILE A 215 -13.97 -12.53 18.06
CA ILE A 215 -12.57 -12.20 17.87
C ILE A 215 -12.37 -10.69 17.97
N PRO A 216 -11.22 -10.21 18.46
CA PRO A 216 -10.92 -8.78 18.54
C PRO A 216 -11.01 -8.09 17.18
N LEU A 217 -11.33 -6.79 17.21
CA LEU A 217 -11.31 -5.95 16.02
C LEU A 217 -9.87 -5.66 15.58
N ASN A 218 -9.43 -6.37 14.55
CA ASN A 218 -8.08 -6.24 13.98
C ASN A 218 -8.14 -5.94 12.48
N GLY A 219 -7.27 -5.05 12.00
CA GLY A 219 -7.10 -4.79 10.57
C GLY A 219 -6.51 -3.42 10.24
N THR A 220 -5.78 -3.35 9.12
CA THR A 220 -5.23 -2.10 8.56
C THR A 220 -6.31 -1.07 8.22
N SER A 221 -7.56 -1.50 8.03
CA SER A 221 -8.72 -0.63 7.87
C SER A 221 -8.94 0.32 9.04
N TYR A 222 -8.63 -0.12 10.26
CA TYR A 222 -8.74 0.71 11.46
C TYR A 222 -7.58 1.69 11.59
N ALA A 223 -6.36 1.21 11.29
CA ALA A 223 -5.17 2.05 11.23
C ALA A 223 -5.34 3.20 10.23
N ALA A 224 -5.90 2.92 9.04
CA ALA A 224 -6.27 3.95 8.06
C ALA A 224 -7.28 4.96 8.63
N GLY A 225 -8.26 4.51 9.40
CA GLY A 225 -9.21 5.37 10.10
C GLY A 225 -8.55 6.33 11.09
N TYR A 226 -7.57 5.87 11.87
CA TYR A 226 -6.78 6.75 12.75
C TYR A 226 -6.05 7.83 11.96
N VAL A 227 -5.33 7.46 10.91
CA VAL A 227 -4.56 8.41 10.08
C VAL A 227 -5.48 9.38 9.34
N ALA A 228 -6.64 8.94 8.87
CA ALA A 228 -7.64 9.83 8.27
C ALA A 228 -8.19 10.85 9.29
N GLY A 229 -8.38 10.44 10.54
CA GLY A 229 -8.71 11.34 11.64
C GLY A 229 -7.61 12.37 11.91
N VAL A 230 -6.34 11.95 11.94
CA VAL A 230 -5.20 12.86 12.08
C VAL A 230 -5.12 13.83 10.90
N ALA A 231 -5.32 13.35 9.67
CA ALA A 231 -5.40 14.21 8.49
C ALA A 231 -6.50 15.25 8.61
N ALA A 232 -7.68 14.89 9.12
CA ALA A 232 -8.75 15.85 9.38
C ALA A 232 -8.35 16.92 10.42
N LEU A 233 -7.66 16.53 11.50
CA LEU A 233 -7.13 17.48 12.50
C LEU A 233 -6.10 18.43 11.87
N VAL A 234 -5.15 17.89 11.08
CA VAL A 234 -4.13 18.69 10.39
C VAL A 234 -4.78 19.68 9.43
N ARG A 235 -5.78 19.26 8.65
CA ARG A 235 -6.53 20.15 7.76
C ARG A 235 -7.35 21.19 8.51
N SER A 236 -7.84 20.87 9.70
CA SER A 236 -8.54 21.84 10.55
C SER A 236 -7.59 22.91 11.09
N LYS A 237 -6.36 22.52 11.48
CA LYS A 237 -5.36 23.45 12.03
C LYS A 237 -4.64 24.24 10.94
N TYR A 238 -4.41 23.63 9.79
CA TYR A 238 -3.69 24.20 8.65
C TYR A 238 -4.54 24.09 7.36
N PRO A 239 -5.65 24.86 7.26
CA PRO A 239 -6.62 24.74 6.17
C PRO A 239 -6.07 25.08 4.78
N GLN A 240 -4.96 25.80 4.72
CA GLN A 240 -4.24 26.20 3.51
C GLN A 240 -3.34 25.12 2.93
N LEU A 241 -3.05 24.05 3.68
CA LEU A 241 -2.19 22.97 3.17
C LEU A 241 -2.93 22.17 2.10
N THR A 242 -2.23 21.95 1.00
CA THR A 242 -2.63 20.99 -0.04
C THR A 242 -2.61 19.56 0.50
N ALA A 243 -3.31 18.65 -0.16
CA ALA A 243 -3.33 17.24 0.20
C ALA A 243 -1.92 16.64 0.28
N ALA A 244 -1.05 16.98 -0.68
CA ALA A 244 0.35 16.55 -0.69
C ALA A 244 1.13 17.08 0.52
N GLN A 245 0.94 18.35 0.89
CA GLN A 245 1.60 18.93 2.07
C GLN A 245 1.07 18.33 3.38
N VAL A 246 -0.22 17.97 3.45
CA VAL A 246 -0.79 17.26 4.61
C VAL A 246 -0.16 15.87 4.74
N VAL A 247 -0.06 15.11 3.64
CA VAL A 247 0.60 13.81 3.64
C VAL A 247 2.06 13.94 4.06
N GLN A 248 2.80 14.87 3.45
CA GLN A 248 4.20 15.14 3.78
C GLN A 248 4.34 15.44 5.28
N ARG A 249 3.48 16.30 5.82
CA ARG A 249 3.49 16.67 7.24
C ARG A 249 3.31 15.46 8.14
N ILE A 250 2.28 14.65 7.87
CA ILE A 250 1.97 13.44 8.63
C ILE A 250 3.14 12.44 8.59
N THR A 251 3.77 12.26 7.42
CA THR A 251 4.91 11.34 7.28
C THR A 251 6.20 11.89 7.89
N ALA A 252 6.46 13.20 7.78
CA ALA A 252 7.69 13.83 8.27
C ALA A 252 7.73 13.93 9.80
N THR A 253 6.57 13.89 10.46
CA THR A 253 6.47 13.94 11.93
C THR A 253 6.26 12.56 12.56
N ALA A 254 6.26 11.48 11.78
CA ALA A 254 6.10 10.12 12.31
C ALA A 254 7.30 9.68 13.16
N HIS A 255 7.09 8.75 14.11
CA HIS A 255 8.11 8.34 15.08
C HIS A 255 9.38 7.69 14.47
N ASN A 256 9.40 7.35 13.17
CA ASN A 256 10.60 6.86 12.46
C ASN A 256 10.95 7.69 11.20
N ALA A 257 10.45 8.92 11.07
CA ALA A 257 10.58 9.73 9.86
C ALA A 257 12.04 10.06 9.47
N ALA A 258 12.97 10.01 10.43
CA ALA A 258 14.40 10.22 10.20
C ALA A 258 15.11 9.03 9.51
N ARG A 259 14.42 7.88 9.36
CA ARG A 259 14.96 6.68 8.70
C ARG A 259 14.39 6.56 7.28
N ALA A 260 15.08 5.79 6.43
CA ALA A 260 14.53 5.39 5.15
C ALA A 260 13.17 4.66 5.36
N PRO A 261 12.14 4.94 4.56
CA PRO A 261 10.82 4.33 4.73
C PRO A 261 10.86 2.80 4.62
N SER A 262 10.18 2.12 5.54
CA SER A 262 10.10 0.65 5.60
C SER A 262 8.92 0.10 4.81
N ASN A 263 9.09 -1.04 4.11
CA ASN A 263 7.99 -1.78 3.45
C ASN A 263 6.92 -2.29 4.43
N VAL A 264 7.18 -2.24 5.73
CA VAL A 264 6.27 -2.70 6.77
C VAL A 264 5.50 -1.56 7.43
N VAL A 265 6.16 -0.41 7.68
CA VAL A 265 5.57 0.71 8.46
C VAL A 265 5.74 2.08 7.83
N GLY A 266 6.33 2.17 6.63
CA GLY A 266 6.61 3.43 5.96
C GLY A 266 7.53 4.32 6.80
N ALA A 267 7.12 5.58 7.00
CA ALA A 267 7.78 6.54 7.88
C ALA A 267 7.65 6.22 9.39
N GLY A 268 6.92 5.16 9.76
CA GLY A 268 6.70 4.74 11.14
C GLY A 268 5.32 5.10 11.67
N THR A 269 5.19 5.10 12.99
CA THR A 269 3.93 5.36 13.68
C THR A 269 3.52 6.82 13.55
N VAL A 270 2.25 7.06 13.21
CA VAL A 270 1.67 8.41 13.21
C VAL A 270 1.77 9.06 14.59
N ASP A 271 2.26 10.29 14.64
CA ASP A 271 2.29 11.13 15.84
C ASP A 271 1.35 12.34 15.62
N PRO A 272 0.12 12.30 16.17
CA PRO A 272 -0.85 13.37 16.00
C PRO A 272 -0.38 14.70 16.60
N VAL A 273 0.33 14.66 17.73
CA VAL A 273 0.78 15.88 18.42
C VAL A 273 1.85 16.55 17.59
N ALA A 274 2.89 15.82 17.17
CA ALA A 274 3.94 16.36 16.32
C ALA A 274 3.39 16.85 14.97
N ALA A 275 2.46 16.12 14.34
CA ALA A 275 1.81 16.57 13.10
C ALA A 275 1.07 17.91 13.25
N LEU A 276 0.57 18.21 14.46
CA LEU A 276 -0.15 19.43 14.77
C LEU A 276 0.75 20.55 15.32
N THR A 277 1.93 20.27 15.86
CA THR A 277 2.72 21.30 16.59
C THR A 277 4.07 21.59 15.96
N TRP A 278 4.66 20.65 15.22
CA TRP A 278 6.04 20.77 14.79
C TRP A 278 6.19 21.69 13.57
N GLU A 279 7.07 22.67 13.64
CA GLU A 279 7.38 23.53 12.49
C GLU A 279 8.29 22.76 11.53
N LEU A 280 7.75 22.40 10.36
CA LEU A 280 8.55 21.77 9.32
C LEU A 280 9.26 22.87 8.53
N PRO A 281 10.52 22.67 8.12
CA PRO A 281 11.19 23.57 7.20
C PRO A 281 10.31 23.79 5.97
N SER A 282 10.21 25.04 5.52
CA SER A 282 9.52 25.37 4.28
C SER A 282 10.17 24.57 3.14
N ALA A 283 9.41 24.13 2.14
CA ALA A 283 10.00 23.46 0.97
C ALA A 283 11.08 24.33 0.27
N SER A 284 11.03 25.65 0.45
CA SER A 284 12.04 26.63 0.03
C SER A 284 13.34 26.63 0.86
N ASP A 285 13.30 26.13 2.09
CA ASP A 285 14.46 26.05 3.01
C ASP A 285 15.19 24.72 2.90
N SER A 286 14.72 23.82 2.04
CA SER A 286 15.40 22.57 1.67
C SER A 286 16.60 22.87 0.77
N HIS A 287 17.57 23.65 1.26
CA HIS A 287 18.94 23.40 0.88
C HIS A 287 19.21 21.99 1.38
N ALA A 288 19.26 21.02 0.45
CA ALA A 288 19.75 19.69 0.78
C ALA A 288 21.01 19.90 1.63
N PRO A 289 21.08 19.34 2.87
CA PRO A 289 22.28 19.49 3.67
C PRO A 289 23.43 19.10 2.76
N ALA A 290 24.38 20.02 2.57
CA ALA A 290 25.47 19.85 1.62
C ALA A 290 26.04 18.46 1.88
N VAL A 291 25.76 17.53 0.97
CA VAL A 291 26.20 16.15 1.11
C VAL A 291 27.70 16.30 1.13
N LYS A 292 28.29 16.12 2.32
CA LYS A 292 29.73 15.99 2.42
C LYS A 292 29.99 14.66 1.72
N GLN A 293 30.26 14.72 0.42
CA GLN A 293 30.59 13.55 -0.35
C GLN A 293 31.80 12.95 0.35
N LEU A 294 31.58 11.87 1.10
CA LEU A 294 32.63 10.90 1.31
C LEU A 294 33.06 10.50 -0.09
N ALA A 295 34.34 10.70 -0.40
CA ALA A 295 34.90 10.29 -1.67
C ALA A 295 34.39 8.88 -1.97
N ALA A 296 33.70 8.73 -3.10
CA ALA A 296 33.27 7.42 -3.53
C ALA A 296 34.50 6.51 -3.48
N PRO A 297 34.39 5.28 -2.93
CA PRO A 297 35.38 4.26 -3.23
C PRO A 297 35.62 4.30 -4.74
N PRO A 298 36.87 4.26 -5.21
CA PRO A 298 37.17 4.38 -6.64
C PRO A 298 36.23 3.47 -7.41
N GLU A 299 35.61 3.99 -8.48
CA GLU A 299 34.68 3.22 -9.30
C GLU A 299 35.32 1.83 -9.56
N PRO A 300 34.58 0.73 -9.30
CA PRO A 300 35.07 -0.58 -9.68
C PRO A 300 35.46 -0.51 -11.15
N ALA A 301 36.71 -0.87 -11.45
CA ALA A 301 37.24 -0.77 -12.81
C ALA A 301 36.21 -1.33 -13.80
N PRO A 302 35.93 -0.63 -14.92
CA PRO A 302 34.94 -1.08 -15.90
C PRO A 302 35.21 -2.54 -16.21
N LYS A 303 34.18 -3.38 -16.04
CA LYS A 303 34.32 -4.83 -16.18
C LYS A 303 34.90 -5.12 -17.54
N ASP A 304 36.15 -5.62 -17.55
CA ASP A 304 36.86 -5.93 -18.77
C ASP A 304 36.08 -7.04 -19.52
N PRO A 305 35.58 -6.80 -20.73
CA PRO A 305 34.89 -7.82 -21.50
C PRO A 305 35.86 -8.83 -22.13
N THR A 306 37.18 -8.59 -22.09
CA THR A 306 38.18 -9.48 -22.71
C THR A 306 38.14 -10.93 -22.22
N PRO A 307 37.93 -11.26 -20.92
CA PRO A 307 37.87 -12.66 -20.50
C PRO A 307 36.64 -13.36 -21.06
N ARG A 308 35.52 -12.64 -21.19
CA ARG A 308 34.26 -13.14 -21.75
C ARG A 308 34.40 -13.35 -23.26
N ILE A 309 35.04 -12.41 -23.96
CA ILE A 309 35.33 -12.53 -25.40
C ILE A 309 36.29 -13.68 -25.65
N VAL A 310 37.37 -13.83 -24.88
CA VAL A 310 38.33 -14.94 -24.98
C VAL A 310 37.64 -16.28 -24.72
N ALA A 311 36.76 -16.37 -23.72
CA ALA A 311 36.02 -17.59 -23.43
C ALA A 311 35.08 -17.99 -24.59
N PHE A 312 34.32 -17.05 -25.15
CA PHE A 312 33.41 -17.33 -26.27
C PHE A 312 34.12 -17.60 -27.59
N THR A 313 35.19 -16.87 -27.89
CA THR A 313 36.00 -17.10 -29.10
C THR A 313 36.77 -18.41 -29.00
N GLY A 314 37.38 -18.70 -27.85
CA GLY A 314 38.09 -19.96 -27.61
C GLY A 314 37.18 -21.18 -27.70
N THR A 315 35.97 -21.13 -27.12
CA THR A 315 34.98 -22.21 -27.26
C THR A 315 34.47 -22.37 -28.69
N ALA A 316 34.26 -21.27 -29.42
CA ALA A 316 33.87 -21.33 -30.83
C ALA A 316 34.95 -21.96 -31.72
N VAL A 317 36.22 -21.61 -31.50
CA VAL A 317 37.36 -22.19 -32.24
C VAL A 317 37.53 -23.67 -31.95
N LEU A 318 37.42 -24.08 -30.67
CA LEU A 318 37.48 -25.50 -30.30
C LEU A 318 36.32 -26.29 -30.91
N ALA A 319 35.09 -25.74 -30.89
CA ALA A 319 33.95 -26.38 -31.53
C ALA A 319 34.15 -26.54 -33.04
N LEU A 320 34.69 -25.51 -33.71
CA LEU A 320 35.03 -25.57 -35.14
C LEU A 320 36.11 -26.60 -35.43
N ALA A 321 37.16 -26.68 -34.61
CA ALA A 321 38.21 -27.69 -34.74
C ALA A 321 37.66 -29.11 -34.59
N VAL A 322 36.77 -29.33 -33.61
CA VAL A 322 36.09 -30.62 -33.43
C VAL A 322 35.23 -30.97 -34.64
N VAL A 323 34.47 -30.01 -35.19
CA VAL A 323 33.67 -30.22 -36.40
C VAL A 323 34.56 -30.54 -37.61
N VAL A 324 35.68 -29.83 -37.79
CA VAL A 324 36.62 -30.07 -38.89
C VAL A 324 37.27 -31.45 -38.75
N VAL A 325 37.73 -31.83 -37.55
CA VAL A 325 38.30 -33.16 -37.30
C VAL A 325 37.26 -34.26 -37.52
N ALA A 326 36.02 -34.05 -37.07
CA ALA A 326 34.92 -34.99 -37.30
C ALA A 326 34.58 -35.10 -38.80
N ALA A 327 34.59 -34.00 -39.55
CA ALA A 327 34.36 -33.99 -40.99
C ALA A 327 35.48 -34.70 -41.74
N ILE A 328 36.75 -34.47 -41.39
CA ILE A 328 37.90 -35.18 -41.97
C ILE A 328 37.83 -36.68 -41.65
N ALA A 329 37.50 -37.06 -40.41
CA ALA A 329 37.34 -38.45 -40.02
C ALA A 329 36.17 -39.14 -40.75
N ALA A 330 35.05 -38.43 -40.94
CA ALA A 330 33.91 -38.92 -41.71
C ALA A 330 34.23 -39.05 -43.21
N HIS A 331 35.01 -38.12 -43.77
CA HIS A 331 35.41 -38.17 -45.18
C HIS A 331 36.36 -39.35 -45.44
N ARG A 332 37.35 -39.58 -44.56
CA ARG A 332 38.26 -40.74 -44.63
C ARG A 332 37.55 -42.09 -44.49
N ARG A 333 36.46 -42.15 -43.71
CA ARG A 333 35.62 -43.37 -43.61
C ARG A 333 34.79 -43.64 -44.87
N LYS A 334 34.44 -42.63 -45.66
CA LYS A 334 33.75 -42.81 -46.95
C LYS A 334 34.66 -43.31 -48.07
N GLU A 335 35.96 -43.06 -47.99
CA GLU A 335 36.94 -43.58 -48.96
C GLU A 335 37.36 -45.03 -48.69
N SER A 336 36.93 -45.63 -47.58
CA SER A 336 37.27 -46.98 -47.14
C SER A 336 36.09 -47.96 -47.21
N THR A 337 35.30 -47.90 -48.29
CA THR A 337 34.25 -48.89 -48.61
C THR A 337 34.31 -49.29 -50.09
N PRO A 338 34.89 -50.45 -50.44
CA PRO A 338 34.51 -51.20 -51.64
C PRO A 338 33.23 -52.03 -51.42
#